data_AF-A0AAW1AN15-F1
#
_entry.id   AF-A0AAW1AN15-F1
#
_cell.length_a   1.000
_cell.length_b   1.000
_cell.length_c   1.000
_cell.angle_alpha   90.00
_cell.angle_beta   90.00
_cell.angle_gamma   90.00
#
_symmetry.space_group_name_H-M   'P 1'
#
loop_
_entity.id
_entity.type
_entity.pdbx_description
1 polymer ?
#
loop_
_entity_poly.entity_id
_entity_poly.type
_entity_poly.pdbx_seq_one_letter_code
_entity_poly.pdbx_strand_id
1 'polypeptide(L)'
;MNHFGDLTHEEINQRLKCLLPDSDRAPLKNAVPFQSSEDLQIPPWMDWRAKGAVTEVKDQGNCLSCWSFSATGALEGMHFKKTGKLVSLSEQNLIDCSKENLGCNGGFMSEAFTYVQKEGGINSEESYPYDGMDDYSCRYEAENSVTRCSTIGVILPGDEKGLLQAVAAIGPISVGIDARSSAFQFYKSGIFKNPWQGDSEMTCYAGGRIQQHRQVLDCEEQVSEGQGMLAGG
;
A
#
# COMPACT_ATOMS: atom_id res chain seq x y z
N MET A 1 -15.71 2.06 18.09
CA MET A 1 -16.34 3.29 17.57
C MET A 1 -15.24 4.29 17.27
N ASN A 2 -15.24 4.86 16.07
CA ASN A 2 -14.25 5.81 15.57
C ASN A 2 -14.98 6.97 14.86
N HIS A 3 -14.26 7.78 14.09
CA HIS A 3 -14.79 8.96 13.38
C HIS A 3 -15.82 8.64 12.28
N PHE A 4 -16.05 7.36 11.96
CA PHE A 4 -17.11 6.91 11.05
C PHE A 4 -18.41 6.55 11.79
N GLY A 5 -18.50 6.79 13.10
CA GLY A 5 -19.63 6.34 13.93
C GLY A 5 -20.98 6.95 13.58
N ASP A 6 -21.00 8.08 12.86
CA ASP A 6 -22.18 8.78 12.38
C ASP A 6 -22.50 8.51 10.90
N LEU A 7 -21.67 7.72 10.21
CA LEU A 7 -21.85 7.36 8.81
C LEU A 7 -22.50 5.99 8.66
N THR A 8 -23.34 5.86 7.65
CA THR A 8 -23.85 4.58 7.18
C THR A 8 -22.74 3.74 6.55
N HIS A 9 -22.95 2.43 6.50
CA HIS A 9 -22.02 1.51 5.86
C HIS A 9 -21.77 1.86 4.39
N GLU A 10 -22.82 2.29 3.69
CA GLU A 10 -22.78 2.74 2.30
C GLU A 10 -21.95 4.02 2.12
N GLU A 11 -22.13 5.02 2.99
CA GLU A 11 -21.35 6.25 2.96
C GLU A 11 -19.86 5.99 3.20
N ILE A 12 -19.53 5.09 4.13
CA ILE A 12 -18.13 4.69 4.37
C ILE A 12 -17.59 3.96 3.13
N ASN A 13 -18.34 3.00 2.57
CA ASN A 13 -17.91 2.26 1.40
C ASN A 13 -17.72 3.15 0.17
N GLN A 14 -18.54 4.19 0.00
CA GLN A 14 -18.34 5.17 -1.07
C GLN A 14 -17.00 5.88 -0.94
N ARG A 15 -16.53 6.15 0.30
CA ARG A 15 -15.23 6.78 0.57
C ARG A 15 -14.03 5.82 0.47
N LEU A 16 -14.27 4.50 0.46
CA LEU A 16 -13.22 3.47 0.42
C LEU A 16 -13.02 2.83 -0.97
N LYS A 17 -13.80 3.21 -1.99
CA LYS A 17 -13.72 2.68 -3.38
C LYS A 17 -12.67 3.39 -4.23
N CYS A 18 -11.42 3.39 -3.77
CA CYS A 18 -10.33 4.15 -4.36
C CYS A 18 -9.45 3.39 -5.36
N LEU A 19 -9.60 2.07 -5.48
CA LEU A 19 -8.98 1.29 -6.53
C LEU A 19 -10.00 1.06 -7.65
N LEU A 20 -9.54 1.21 -8.90
CA LEU A 20 -10.34 0.88 -10.08
C LEU A 20 -10.47 -0.65 -10.23
N PRO A 21 -11.50 -1.14 -10.97
CA PRO A 21 -11.65 -2.56 -11.24
C PRO A 21 -10.42 -3.16 -11.92
N ASP A 22 -10.01 -4.38 -11.52
CA ASP A 22 -8.84 -5.04 -12.13
C ASP A 22 -8.97 -5.24 -13.64
N SER A 23 -10.19 -5.28 -14.19
CA SER A 23 -10.43 -5.30 -15.65
C SER A 23 -9.89 -4.08 -16.38
N ASP A 24 -9.77 -2.95 -15.67
CA ASP A 24 -9.32 -1.67 -16.23
C ASP A 24 -7.80 -1.52 -16.08
N ARG A 25 -7.13 -2.50 -15.46
CA ARG A 25 -5.70 -2.47 -15.20
C ARG A 25 -4.90 -2.73 -16.47
N ALA A 26 -4.13 -1.73 -16.90
CA ALA A 26 -3.22 -1.89 -18.02
C ALA A 26 -2.07 -2.87 -17.68
N PRO A 27 -1.60 -3.69 -18.64
CA PRO A 27 -0.41 -4.51 -18.45
C PRO A 27 0.84 -3.64 -18.22
N LEU A 28 1.57 -3.92 -17.13
CA LEU A 28 2.82 -3.22 -16.82
C LEU A 28 3.96 -3.74 -17.71
N LYS A 29 4.15 -3.08 -18.86
CA LYS A 29 5.12 -3.50 -19.90
C LYS A 29 6.57 -3.62 -19.42
N ASN A 30 6.96 -2.92 -18.35
CA ASN A 30 8.33 -2.88 -17.82
C ASN A 30 8.44 -3.29 -16.34
N ALA A 31 7.41 -3.93 -15.79
CA ALA A 31 7.48 -4.43 -14.42
C ALA A 31 8.41 -5.64 -14.35
N VAL A 32 9.21 -5.69 -13.29
CA VAL A 32 10.08 -6.83 -12.97
C VAL A 32 9.35 -7.71 -11.96
N PRO A 33 9.02 -8.96 -12.29
CA PRO A 33 8.46 -9.90 -11.31
C PRO A 33 9.45 -10.10 -10.16
N PHE A 34 8.98 -9.93 -8.94
CA PHE A 34 9.73 -10.34 -7.76
C PHE A 34 9.69 -11.87 -7.67
N GLN A 35 10.87 -12.49 -7.65
CA GLN A 35 10.98 -13.93 -7.48
C GLN A 35 11.35 -14.22 -6.04
N SER A 36 10.47 -14.94 -5.35
CA SER A 36 10.78 -15.48 -4.04
C SER A 36 11.93 -16.49 -4.15
N SER A 37 12.74 -16.57 -3.10
CA SER A 37 13.89 -17.47 -3.01
C SER A 37 13.84 -18.23 -1.70
N GLU A 38 13.99 -19.56 -1.76
CA GLU A 38 14.07 -20.42 -0.56
C GLU A 38 15.28 -20.08 0.32
N ASP A 39 16.35 -19.56 -0.28
CA ASP A 39 17.61 -19.29 0.41
C ASP A 39 17.63 -17.92 1.12
N LEU A 40 16.62 -17.08 0.87
CA LEU A 40 16.56 -15.73 1.42
C LEU A 40 16.28 -15.79 2.92
N GLN A 41 17.31 -15.54 3.72
CA GLN A 41 17.21 -15.42 5.16
C GLN A 41 16.48 -14.12 5.52
N ILE A 42 15.26 -14.24 6.03
CA ILE A 42 14.46 -13.12 6.53
C ILE A 42 14.43 -13.15 8.07
N PRO A 43 14.42 -11.99 8.73
CA PRO A 43 14.27 -11.96 10.18
C PRO A 43 12.89 -12.48 10.60
N PRO A 44 12.75 -13.00 11.83
CA PRO A 44 11.48 -13.54 12.34
C PRO A 44 10.41 -12.46 12.53
N TRP A 45 10.78 -11.19 12.54
CA TRP A 45 9.84 -10.07 12.53
C TRP A 45 10.45 -8.87 11.80
N MET A 46 9.60 -8.04 11.21
CA MET A 46 10.02 -6.82 10.52
C MET A 46 9.05 -5.68 10.80
N ASP A 47 9.59 -4.54 11.25
CA ASP A 47 8.84 -3.30 11.40
C ASP A 47 9.65 -2.13 10.82
N TRP A 48 9.23 -1.62 9.65
CA TRP A 48 9.87 -0.49 8.98
C TRP A 48 9.71 0.83 9.74
N ARG A 49 8.71 0.95 10.63
CA ARG A 49 8.53 2.13 11.48
C ARG A 49 9.64 2.20 12.53
N ALA A 50 9.95 1.07 13.15
CA ALA A 50 11.08 0.97 14.09
C ALA A 50 12.44 1.24 13.41
N LYS A 51 12.51 1.10 12.08
CA LYS A 51 13.68 1.45 11.27
C LYS A 51 13.70 2.91 10.78
N GLY A 52 12.65 3.70 11.04
CA GLY A 52 12.54 5.09 10.60
C GLY A 52 12.18 5.27 9.13
N ALA A 53 11.70 4.23 8.45
CA ALA A 53 11.39 4.24 7.01
C ALA A 53 9.92 4.53 6.68
N VAL A 54 9.14 5.00 7.67
CA VAL A 54 7.70 5.21 7.53
C VAL A 54 7.35 6.57 8.15
N THR A 55 6.63 7.39 7.40
CA THR A 55 6.12 8.69 7.82
C THR A 55 4.95 8.56 8.80
N GLU A 56 4.51 9.69 9.35
CA GLU A 56 3.30 9.73 10.17
C GLU A 56 2.06 9.31 9.38
N VAL A 57 1.02 8.89 10.10
CA VAL A 57 -0.27 8.52 9.52
C VAL A 57 -0.91 9.73 8.84
N LYS A 58 -1.30 9.59 7.56
CA LYS A 58 -2.03 10.62 6.81
C LYS A 58 -3.50 10.26 6.56
N ASP A 59 -4.33 11.27 6.24
CA ASP A 59 -5.78 11.13 5.97
C ASP A 59 -6.13 11.59 4.55
N GLN A 60 -6.97 10.85 3.82
CA GLN A 60 -7.41 11.26 2.46
C GLN A 60 -8.59 12.22 2.53
N GLY A 61 -9.33 12.18 3.64
CA GLY A 61 -10.68 12.72 3.68
C GLY A 61 -11.57 12.01 2.65
N ASN A 62 -12.27 12.80 1.84
CA ASN A 62 -13.31 12.31 0.94
C ASN A 62 -12.84 12.02 -0.48
N CYS A 63 -11.61 12.39 -0.83
CA CYS A 63 -11.01 12.07 -2.13
C CYS A 63 -10.66 10.57 -2.19
N LEU A 64 -10.98 9.88 -3.29
CA LEU A 64 -10.68 8.44 -3.45
C LEU A 64 -9.21 8.20 -3.86
N SER A 65 -8.29 8.80 -3.12
CA SER A 65 -6.85 8.88 -3.44
C SER A 65 -5.99 7.81 -2.76
N CYS A 66 -6.55 6.72 -2.21
CA CYS A 66 -5.73 5.73 -1.49
C CYS A 66 -4.59 5.14 -2.33
N TRP A 67 -4.76 5.05 -3.65
CA TRP A 67 -3.72 4.63 -4.59
C TRP A 67 -2.52 5.58 -4.56
N SER A 68 -2.75 6.88 -4.42
CA SER A 68 -1.69 7.89 -4.32
C SER A 68 -0.93 7.73 -3.00
N PHE A 69 -1.64 7.64 -1.88
CA PHE A 69 -1.03 7.44 -0.55
C PHE A 69 -0.28 6.12 -0.41
N SER A 70 -0.81 5.05 -1.00
CA SER A 70 -0.14 3.75 -1.01
C SER A 70 1.15 3.82 -1.82
N ALA A 71 1.15 4.52 -2.96
CA ALA A 71 2.34 4.72 -3.79
C ALA A 71 3.38 5.63 -3.12
N THR A 72 2.98 6.78 -2.57
CA THR A 72 3.90 7.67 -1.85
C THR A 72 4.54 6.96 -0.67
N GLY A 73 3.78 6.24 0.17
CA GLY A 73 4.34 5.50 1.32
C GLY A 73 5.42 4.48 0.94
N ALA A 74 5.27 3.78 -0.19
CA ALA A 74 6.33 2.89 -0.70
C ALA A 74 7.53 3.67 -1.23
N LEU A 75 7.31 4.77 -1.97
CA LEU A 75 8.38 5.63 -2.48
C LEU A 75 9.17 6.31 -1.35
N GLU A 76 8.50 6.74 -0.29
CA GLU A 76 9.08 7.32 0.93
C GLU A 76 10.01 6.30 1.61
N GLY A 77 9.54 5.07 1.83
CA GLY A 77 10.35 4.00 2.42
C GLY A 77 11.56 3.62 1.56
N MET A 78 11.39 3.55 0.24
CA MET A 78 12.48 3.29 -0.69
C MET A 78 13.48 4.44 -0.76
N HIS A 79 13.01 5.69 -0.70
CA HIS A 79 13.86 6.87 -0.60
C HIS A 79 14.69 6.81 0.68
N PHE A 80 14.05 6.57 1.84
CA PHE A 80 14.73 6.42 3.13
C PHE A 80 15.80 5.32 3.08
N LYS A 81 15.47 4.14 2.55
CA LYS A 81 16.44 3.04 2.44
C LYS A 81 17.66 3.40 1.59
N LYS A 82 17.49 4.24 0.57
CA LYS A 82 18.57 4.67 -0.32
C LYS A 82 19.40 5.81 0.27
N THR A 83 18.77 6.76 0.95
CA THR A 83 19.41 8.04 1.33
C THR A 83 19.66 8.18 2.84
N GLY A 84 18.99 7.36 3.65
CA GLY A 84 18.92 7.51 5.11
C GLY A 84 18.06 8.69 5.58
N LYS A 85 17.34 9.36 4.67
CA LYS A 85 16.50 10.52 4.99
C LYS A 85 15.04 10.19 4.74
N LEU A 86 14.20 10.41 5.75
CA LEU A 86 12.75 10.24 5.61
C LEU A 86 12.18 11.59 5.16
N VAL A 87 11.51 11.59 4.01
CA VAL A 87 10.89 12.79 3.43
C VAL A 87 9.47 12.44 3.06
N SER A 88 8.50 13.23 3.50
CA SER A 88 7.10 13.08 3.10
C SER A 88 6.94 13.49 1.64
N LEU A 89 6.41 12.60 0.80
CA LEU A 89 6.17 12.83 -0.62
C LEU A 89 4.73 13.30 -0.86
N SER A 90 4.54 14.06 -1.94
CA SER A 90 3.25 14.68 -2.26
C SER A 90 2.29 13.69 -2.89
N GLU A 91 1.20 13.39 -2.19
CA GLU A 91 0.08 12.66 -2.78
C GLU A 91 -0.66 13.49 -3.83
N GLN A 92 -0.73 14.81 -3.64
CA GLN A 92 -1.41 15.72 -4.56
C GLN A 92 -0.72 15.82 -5.92
N ASN A 93 0.62 15.74 -5.94
CA ASN A 93 1.37 15.66 -7.18
C ASN A 93 0.90 14.45 -8.02
N LEU A 94 0.68 13.29 -7.40
CA LEU A 94 0.18 12.13 -8.14
C LEU A 94 -1.26 12.33 -8.60
N ILE A 95 -2.13 12.87 -7.73
CA ILE A 95 -3.55 13.14 -8.04
C ILE A 95 -3.69 14.05 -9.25
N ASP A 96 -2.93 15.15 -9.29
CA ASP A 96 -3.04 16.17 -10.33
C ASP A 96 -2.32 15.76 -11.63
N CYS A 97 -1.27 14.92 -11.55
CA CYS A 97 -0.35 14.70 -12.67
C CYS A 97 -0.34 13.28 -13.26
N SER A 98 -0.77 12.26 -12.51
CA SER A 98 -0.78 10.87 -12.99
C SER A 98 -2.01 10.63 -13.87
N LYS A 99 -1.92 10.99 -15.15
CA LYS A 99 -3.04 11.00 -16.11
C LYS A 99 -3.70 9.65 -16.41
N GLU A 100 -2.99 8.55 -16.16
CA GLU A 100 -3.55 7.18 -16.29
C GLU A 100 -4.40 6.79 -15.07
N ASN A 101 -4.29 7.56 -13.97
CA ASN A 101 -5.20 7.50 -12.83
C ASN A 101 -6.30 8.57 -12.96
N LEU A 102 -7.37 8.42 -12.19
CA LEU A 102 -8.55 9.29 -12.27
C LEU A 102 -8.65 10.24 -11.06
N GLY A 103 -7.52 10.73 -10.56
CA GLY A 103 -7.49 11.71 -9.47
C GLY A 103 -8.24 11.21 -8.22
N CYS A 104 -9.26 11.96 -7.82
CA CYS A 104 -10.13 11.63 -6.68
C CYS A 104 -11.23 10.61 -7.01
N ASN A 105 -11.22 10.03 -8.21
CA ASN A 105 -12.15 8.97 -8.65
C ASN A 105 -11.48 7.59 -8.70
N GLY A 106 -10.27 7.47 -8.17
CA GLY A 106 -9.57 6.21 -8.00
C GLY A 106 -8.42 5.97 -8.98
N GLY A 107 -7.66 4.90 -8.75
CA GLY A 107 -6.48 4.61 -9.53
C GLY A 107 -5.73 3.36 -9.08
N PHE A 108 -4.54 3.17 -9.63
CA PHE A 108 -3.60 2.11 -9.32
C PHE A 108 -2.23 2.69 -8.94
N MET A 109 -1.63 2.12 -7.89
CA MET A 109 -0.27 2.46 -7.46
C MET A 109 0.77 2.23 -8.56
N SER A 110 0.55 1.25 -9.43
CA SER A 110 1.46 0.95 -10.53
C SER A 110 1.49 2.03 -11.60
N GLU A 111 0.37 2.69 -11.86
CA GLU A 111 0.32 3.85 -12.76
C GLU A 111 0.99 5.07 -12.12
N ALA A 112 0.85 5.22 -10.80
CA ALA A 112 1.58 6.25 -10.06
C ALA A 112 3.10 6.06 -10.15
N PHE A 113 3.61 4.84 -9.94
CA PHE A 113 5.03 4.55 -10.12
C PHE A 113 5.50 4.77 -11.56
N THR A 114 4.68 4.41 -12.53
CA THR A 114 4.97 4.62 -13.95
C THR A 114 5.05 6.12 -14.27
N TYR A 115 4.16 6.94 -13.71
CA TYR A 115 4.25 8.39 -13.81
C TYR A 115 5.59 8.91 -13.23
N VAL A 116 5.93 8.55 -11.98
CA VAL A 116 7.18 9.01 -11.34
C VAL A 116 8.42 8.56 -12.12
N GLN A 117 8.40 7.37 -12.72
CA GLN A 117 9.46 6.88 -13.59
C GLN A 117 9.57 7.72 -14.88
N LYS A 118 8.45 7.97 -15.56
CA LYS A 118 8.41 8.72 -16.83
C LYS A 118 8.76 10.20 -16.65
N GLU A 119 8.16 10.85 -15.66
CA GLU A 119 8.40 12.26 -15.34
C GLU A 119 9.79 12.48 -14.72
N GLY A 120 10.33 11.41 -14.14
CA GLY A 120 11.66 11.44 -13.54
C GLY A 120 11.66 12.12 -12.18
N GLY A 121 10.56 12.04 -11.43
CA GLY A 121 10.48 12.70 -10.14
C GLY A 121 9.11 12.68 -9.50
N ILE A 122 9.10 13.09 -8.23
CA ILE A 122 7.91 13.42 -7.45
C ILE A 122 8.30 14.48 -6.41
N ASN A 123 7.43 15.46 -6.19
CA ASN A 123 7.66 16.53 -5.22
C ASN A 123 7.44 16.06 -3.77
N SER A 124 7.96 16.85 -2.83
CA SER A 124 7.68 16.67 -1.40
C SER A 124 6.28 17.18 -1.07
N GLU A 125 5.71 16.66 0.03
CA GLU A 125 4.48 17.19 0.62
C GLU A 125 4.61 18.67 1.00
N GLU A 126 5.80 19.12 1.42
CA GLU A 126 6.05 20.52 1.76
C GLU A 126 5.96 21.45 0.54
N SER A 127 6.53 21.03 -0.59
CA SER A 127 6.52 21.80 -1.85
C SER A 127 5.21 21.71 -2.62
N TYR A 128 4.44 20.64 -2.39
CA TYR A 128 3.18 20.37 -3.09
C TYR A 128 2.18 19.73 -2.10
N PRO A 129 1.53 20.53 -1.24
CA PRO A 129 0.67 20.04 -0.17
C PRO A 129 -0.59 19.32 -0.66
N TYR A 130 -1.12 18.44 0.18
CA TYR A 130 -2.39 17.72 -0.04
C TYR A 130 -3.61 18.64 0.09
N ASP A 131 -4.35 18.77 -1.01
CA ASP A 131 -5.60 19.54 -1.08
C ASP A 131 -6.83 18.62 -1.02
N GLY A 132 -6.68 17.35 -1.41
CA GLY A 132 -7.77 16.37 -1.37
C GLY A 132 -8.88 16.63 -2.38
N MET A 133 -8.54 17.22 -3.52
CA MET A 133 -9.40 17.44 -4.68
C MET A 133 -8.58 17.40 -5.96
N ASP A 134 -9.23 17.22 -7.10
CA ASP A 134 -8.61 17.04 -8.42
C ASP A 134 -9.07 18.10 -9.45
N ASP A 135 -9.45 19.28 -8.96
CA ASP A 135 -9.87 20.43 -9.79
C ASP A 135 -8.67 21.27 -10.29
N TYR A 136 -7.46 20.92 -9.89
CA TYR A 136 -6.24 21.61 -10.28
C TYR A 136 -5.57 21.01 -11.51
N SER A 137 -4.93 21.87 -12.30
CA SER A 137 -3.94 21.44 -13.28
C SER A 137 -2.69 20.92 -12.56
N CYS A 138 -2.02 19.91 -13.10
CA CYS A 138 -0.70 19.46 -12.63
C CYS A 138 0.29 20.62 -12.39
N ARG A 139 0.79 20.75 -11.16
CA ARG A 139 1.76 21.78 -10.71
C ARG A 139 3.14 21.17 -10.41
N TYR A 140 3.48 20.04 -11.01
CA TYR A 140 4.76 19.39 -10.75
C TYR A 140 5.92 20.28 -11.18
N GLU A 141 6.89 20.44 -10.29
CA GLU A 141 8.11 21.21 -10.54
C GLU A 141 9.34 20.31 -10.40
N ALA A 142 10.06 20.08 -11.51
CA ALA A 142 11.21 19.19 -11.53
C ALA A 142 12.34 19.63 -10.57
N GLU A 143 12.47 20.93 -10.31
CA GLU A 143 13.43 21.52 -9.38
C GLU A 143 13.17 21.12 -7.93
N ASN A 144 11.90 20.85 -7.59
CA ASN A 144 11.45 20.42 -6.26
C ASN A 144 11.32 18.89 -6.14
N SER A 145 11.87 18.13 -7.09
CA SER A 145 11.80 16.66 -7.08
C SER A 145 12.67 16.05 -5.99
N VAL A 146 12.08 15.19 -5.15
CA VAL A 146 12.75 14.54 -4.02
C VAL A 146 13.40 13.22 -4.42
N THR A 147 12.69 12.42 -5.22
CA THR A 147 13.10 11.07 -5.54
C THR A 147 12.59 10.64 -6.91
N ARG A 148 13.18 9.58 -7.46
CA ARG A 148 12.82 9.00 -8.77
C ARG A 148 12.54 7.52 -8.60
N CYS A 149 11.64 6.99 -9.42
CA CYS A 149 11.40 5.56 -9.52
C CYS A 149 12.17 5.01 -10.74
N SER A 150 13.16 4.13 -10.53
CA SER A 150 13.91 3.53 -11.64
C SER A 150 13.31 2.22 -12.12
N THR A 151 12.77 1.42 -11.20
CA THR A 151 12.31 0.06 -11.46
C THR A 151 11.03 -0.19 -10.69
N ILE A 152 10.04 -0.80 -11.35
CA ILE A 152 8.78 -1.20 -10.75
C ILE A 152 8.84 -2.71 -10.54
N GLY A 153 8.85 -3.15 -9.29
CA GLY A 153 8.73 -4.55 -8.92
C GLY A 153 7.26 -4.96 -8.76
N VAL A 154 6.92 -6.18 -9.15
CA VAL A 154 5.57 -6.73 -8.97
C VAL A 154 5.64 -8.10 -8.31
N ILE A 155 4.89 -8.27 -7.23
CA ILE A 155 4.67 -9.58 -6.59
C ILE A 155 3.47 -10.24 -7.26
N LEU A 156 3.58 -11.54 -7.56
CA LEU A 156 2.53 -12.27 -8.25
C LEU A 156 1.27 -12.43 -7.38
N PRO A 157 0.06 -12.41 -7.98
CA PRO A 157 -1.20 -12.79 -7.33
C PRO A 157 -1.09 -14.13 -6.56
N GLY A 158 -1.58 -14.19 -5.32
CA GLY A 158 -1.45 -15.32 -4.39
C GLY A 158 -0.11 -15.48 -3.64
N ASP A 159 0.98 -14.81 -4.03
CA ASP A 159 2.32 -15.11 -3.48
C ASP A 159 2.62 -14.37 -2.16
N GLU A 160 2.01 -14.81 -1.07
CA GLU A 160 2.25 -14.27 0.28
C GLU A 160 3.71 -14.45 0.75
N LYS A 161 4.37 -15.53 0.33
CA LYS A 161 5.79 -15.75 0.61
C LYS A 161 6.65 -14.70 -0.10
N GLY A 162 6.39 -14.45 -1.38
CA GLY A 162 7.01 -13.37 -2.14
C GLY A 162 6.75 -12.00 -1.54
N LEU A 163 5.54 -11.74 -1.04
CA LEU A 163 5.23 -10.50 -0.32
C LEU A 163 6.05 -10.36 0.96
N LEU A 164 6.08 -11.39 1.79
CA LEU A 164 6.88 -11.41 3.03
C LEU A 164 8.36 -11.13 2.74
N GLN A 165 8.92 -11.82 1.76
CA GLN A 165 10.31 -11.65 1.34
C GLN A 165 10.58 -10.26 0.76
N ALA A 166 9.67 -9.73 -0.05
CA ALA A 166 9.77 -8.37 -0.57
C ALA A 166 9.73 -7.33 0.56
N VAL A 167 8.85 -7.48 1.55
CA VAL A 167 8.82 -6.55 2.69
C VAL A 167 10.13 -6.62 3.48
N ALA A 168 10.66 -7.82 3.71
CA ALA A 168 11.90 -7.99 4.46
C ALA A 168 13.13 -7.45 3.71
N ALA A 169 13.25 -7.76 2.42
CA ALA A 169 14.45 -7.48 1.64
C ALA A 169 14.41 -6.14 0.89
N ILE A 170 13.24 -5.69 0.45
CA ILE A 170 13.07 -4.50 -0.40
C ILE A 170 12.69 -3.27 0.42
N GLY A 171 11.61 -3.30 1.19
CA GLY A 171 11.11 -2.12 1.89
C GLY A 171 9.59 -2.18 2.14
N PRO A 172 8.96 -1.06 2.53
CA PRO A 172 7.52 -0.92 2.50
C PRO A 172 6.97 -1.18 1.09
N ILE A 173 5.89 -1.96 0.99
CA ILE A 173 5.29 -2.41 -0.29
C ILE A 173 3.85 -1.87 -0.39
N SER A 174 3.48 -1.36 -1.57
CA SER A 174 2.11 -0.95 -1.88
C SER A 174 1.25 -2.11 -2.33
N VAL A 175 -0.04 -2.06 -2.01
CA VAL A 175 -1.02 -3.10 -2.32
C VAL A 175 -2.46 -2.57 -2.30
N GLY A 176 -3.45 -3.43 -2.59
CA GLY A 176 -4.85 -3.21 -2.26
C GLY A 176 -5.40 -4.27 -1.29
N ILE A 177 -6.40 -3.88 -0.48
CA ILE A 177 -7.20 -4.78 0.37
C ILE A 177 -8.69 -4.50 0.20
N ASP A 178 -9.53 -5.46 0.55
CA ASP A 178 -10.96 -5.20 0.73
C ASP A 178 -11.23 -4.63 2.13
N ALA A 179 -11.54 -3.34 2.14
CA ALA A 179 -11.88 -2.58 3.34
C ALA A 179 -13.39 -2.44 3.58
N ARG A 180 -14.24 -3.10 2.77
CA ARG A 180 -15.68 -2.83 2.76
C ARG A 180 -16.41 -3.33 4.00
N SER A 181 -15.90 -4.33 4.71
CA SER A 181 -16.63 -4.91 5.85
C SER A 181 -16.77 -3.92 7.01
N SER A 182 -17.93 -3.90 7.68
CA SER A 182 -18.13 -3.07 8.89
C SER A 182 -17.17 -3.44 10.02
N ALA A 183 -16.80 -4.72 10.12
CA ALA A 183 -15.79 -5.19 11.05
C ALA A 183 -14.43 -4.53 10.80
N PHE A 184 -14.06 -4.30 9.55
CA PHE A 184 -12.85 -3.57 9.18
C PHE A 184 -13.00 -2.07 9.43
N GLN A 185 -14.13 -1.47 9.04
CA GLN A 185 -14.42 -0.04 9.24
C GLN A 185 -14.32 0.40 10.71
N PHE A 186 -14.68 -0.47 11.66
CA PHE A 186 -14.64 -0.20 13.10
C PHE A 186 -13.56 -0.99 13.85
N TYR A 187 -12.60 -1.58 13.12
CA TYR A 187 -11.47 -2.27 13.70
C TYR A 187 -10.68 -1.34 14.64
N LYS A 188 -10.12 -1.90 15.72
CA LYS A 188 -9.42 -1.15 16.76
C LYS A 188 -8.05 -1.72 17.10
N SER A 189 -7.94 -3.05 17.25
CA SER A 189 -6.72 -3.74 17.67
C SER A 189 -6.83 -5.25 17.49
N GLY A 190 -5.69 -5.95 17.45
CA GLY A 190 -5.59 -7.39 17.30
C GLY A 190 -5.07 -7.81 15.92
N ILE A 191 -5.45 -9.00 15.48
CA ILE A 191 -5.23 -9.46 14.10
C ILE A 191 -6.60 -9.55 13.46
N PHE A 192 -6.83 -8.76 12.41
CA PHE A 192 -8.09 -8.76 11.71
C PHE A 192 -8.26 -10.06 10.91
N LYS A 193 -9.43 -10.68 11.00
CA LYS A 193 -9.84 -11.83 10.17
C LYS A 193 -11.18 -11.49 9.55
N ASN A 194 -11.24 -11.45 8.22
CA ASN A 194 -12.49 -11.19 7.52
C ASN A 194 -13.43 -12.40 7.69
N PRO A 195 -14.66 -12.24 8.22
CA PRO A 195 -15.58 -13.36 8.40
C PRO A 195 -16.15 -13.93 7.09
N TRP A 196 -15.97 -13.27 5.95
CA TRP A 196 -16.46 -13.74 4.65
C TRP A 196 -15.49 -14.74 4.00
N GLN A 197 -15.61 -16.03 4.34
CA GLN A 197 -15.13 -17.12 3.48
C GLN A 197 -16.14 -17.30 2.34
N GLY A 198 -15.97 -16.60 1.21
CA GLY A 198 -16.98 -16.68 0.15
C GLY A 198 -16.65 -16.12 -1.23
N ASP A 199 -15.65 -15.23 -1.38
CA ASP A 199 -15.16 -14.83 -2.70
C ASP A 199 -13.70 -15.23 -2.84
N SER A 200 -13.42 -16.11 -3.80
CA SER A 200 -12.09 -16.63 -4.13
C SER A 200 -11.14 -15.62 -4.78
N GLU A 201 -11.42 -14.32 -4.70
CA GLU A 201 -10.61 -13.27 -5.35
C GLU A 201 -9.83 -12.37 -4.38
N MET A 202 -9.86 -12.60 -3.06
CA MET A 202 -9.18 -11.73 -2.10
C MET A 202 -8.06 -12.46 -1.36
N THR A 203 -6.94 -12.64 -2.04
CA THR A 203 -5.67 -12.91 -1.34
C THR A 203 -5.19 -11.60 -0.73
N CYS A 204 -4.82 -11.63 0.54
CA CYS A 204 -4.26 -10.51 1.26
C CYS A 204 -3.05 -9.94 0.51
N TYR A 205 -3.17 -8.72 -0.01
CA TYR A 205 -2.03 -7.88 -0.34
C TYR A 205 -1.98 -6.79 0.74
N ALA A 206 -0.87 -6.60 1.45
CA ALA A 206 -0.76 -5.81 2.70
C ALA A 206 -0.39 -4.31 2.57
N GLY A 207 -1.38 -3.42 2.86
CA GLY A 207 -1.35 -1.96 2.60
C GLY A 207 -2.74 -1.40 2.24
N GLY A 208 -3.62 -1.44 3.23
CA GLY A 208 -4.82 -0.62 3.18
C GLY A 208 -4.55 0.82 3.57
N ARG A 209 -5.59 1.64 3.42
CA ARG A 209 -5.79 2.78 4.29
C ARG A 209 -6.80 2.41 5.37
N ILE A 210 -6.32 2.29 6.59
CA ILE A 210 -6.99 2.62 7.86
C ILE A 210 -5.89 3.28 8.67
N GLN A 211 -6.24 4.21 9.58
CA GLN A 211 -5.35 4.73 10.63
C GLN A 211 -4.16 3.80 10.81
N GLN A 212 -2.93 4.25 10.53
CA GLN A 212 -1.69 3.48 10.72
C GLN A 212 -1.51 3.21 12.24
N HIS A 213 -2.43 2.49 12.85
CA HIS A 213 -2.17 1.67 13.99
C HIS A 213 -1.45 0.45 13.44
N ARG A 214 -0.12 0.52 13.55
CA ARG A 214 0.76 -0.64 13.55
C ARG A 214 0.62 -1.57 12.35
N GLN A 215 1.37 -1.28 11.28
CA GLN A 215 1.96 -2.37 10.51
C GLN A 215 3.05 -3.01 11.38
N VAL A 216 2.65 -3.92 12.28
CA VAL A 216 3.52 -4.97 12.80
C VAL A 216 3.23 -6.16 11.91
N LEU A 217 4.19 -6.57 11.09
CA LEU A 217 4.19 -7.93 10.57
C LEU A 217 4.72 -8.80 11.71
N ASP A 218 3.81 -9.30 12.55
CA ASP A 218 4.11 -10.42 13.43
C ASP A 218 4.08 -11.65 12.54
N CYS A 219 5.25 -12.10 12.09
CA CYS A 219 5.41 -13.42 11.50
C CYS A 219 5.40 -14.46 12.63
N GLU A 220 4.23 -14.71 13.22
CA GLU A 220 4.07 -15.94 13.99
C GLU A 220 3.79 -17.08 13.03
N GLU A 221 4.85 -17.86 12.80
CA GLU A 221 4.85 -19.17 12.19
C GLU A 221 3.87 -20.07 12.98
N GLN A 222 2.68 -20.34 12.44
CA GLN A 222 1.89 -21.47 12.94
C GLN A 222 2.50 -22.77 12.42
N VAL A 223 3.62 -23.17 13.02
CA VAL A 223 4.02 -24.57 13.04
C VAL A 223 2.96 -25.28 13.87
N SER A 224 2.02 -25.95 13.20
CA SER A 224 1.12 -26.87 13.89
C SER A 224 1.96 -28.03 14.44
N GLU A 225 2.23 -27.98 15.74
CA GLU A 225 2.64 -29.14 16.52
C GLU A 225 1.58 -30.23 16.40
N GLY A 226 1.88 -31.27 15.61
CA GLY A 226 1.17 -32.53 15.59
C GLY A 226 2.09 -33.65 16.05
N GLN A 227 2.50 -33.65 17.33
CA GLN A 227 3.12 -34.83 17.94
C GLN A 227 2.04 -35.88 18.26
N GLY A 228 2.07 -36.99 17.52
CA GLY A 228 2.26 -38.32 18.12
C GLY A 228 1.04 -39.13 18.60
N MET A 229 1.13 -40.44 18.31
CA MET A 229 0.36 -41.60 18.79
C MET A 229 -1.00 -41.82 18.10
N LEU A 230 -1.31 -42.97 17.46
CA LEU A 230 -0.95 -44.35 17.78
C LEU A 230 -0.79 -45.22 16.53
N ALA A 231 0.25 -46.06 16.53
CA ALA A 231 0.27 -47.33 15.82
C ALA A 231 -0.21 -48.44 16.76
N GLY A 232 -0.95 -49.42 16.22
CA GLY A 232 -1.13 -50.74 16.85
C GLY A 232 -2.57 -51.23 16.87
N GLY A 233 -2.82 -52.37 16.20
CA GLY A 233 -4.00 -53.22 16.39
C GLY A 233 -4.82 -53.44 15.13
#